data_AF-A0A094BP90-F1
#
_entry.id   AF-A0A094BP90-F1
#
_cell.length_a   1.000
_cell.length_b   1.000
_cell.length_c   1.000
_cell.angle_alpha   90.00
_cell.angle_beta   90.00
_cell.angle_gamma   90.00
#
_symmetry.space_group_name_H-M   'P 1'
#
loop_
_entity.id
_entity.type
_entity.pdbx_description
1 polymer ?
#
loop_
_entity_poly.entity_id
_entity_poly.type
_entity_poly.pdbx_seq_one_letter_code
_entity_poly.pdbx_strand_id
1 'polypeptide(L)'
;MMQQRANILNEIYAGASGKADGFRHFKNPSTLVTYFTTMKQLLVYYYRVVHSEGGHFTRAKPDQVLPRDVIRPTKTQTQAMDEIMAALAVVDAEEAELALKHAIRRPYLALICDTVCSVPFKSPVLSFCAMLSRKVRGKCQGLCQKPGNFNSHLSALTWVNQLVIFDYACFHEQDDEDQILVFLARMCEKFFQQLAETPPFCFGNR
;
A
#
# COMPACT_ATOMS: atom_id res chain seq x y z
N MET A 1 -24.46 8.55 -0.05
CA MET A 1 -23.29 8.86 0.82
C MET A 1 -21.95 8.51 0.16
N MET A 2 -21.67 7.26 -0.26
CA MET A 2 -20.40 6.91 -0.94
C MET A 2 -20.16 7.63 -2.29
N GLN A 3 -21.23 7.92 -3.06
CA GLN A 3 -21.10 8.57 -4.37
C GLN A 3 -20.65 10.04 -4.28
N GLN A 4 -21.21 10.83 -3.36
CA GLN A 4 -20.77 12.22 -3.12
C GLN A 4 -19.33 12.25 -2.62
N ARG A 5 -18.98 11.35 -1.69
CA ARG A 5 -17.63 11.21 -1.14
C ARG A 5 -16.59 10.84 -2.21
N ALA A 6 -16.96 9.94 -3.12
CA ALA A 6 -16.15 9.59 -4.28
C ALA A 6 -15.95 10.75 -5.27
N ASN A 7 -16.97 11.58 -5.47
CA ASN A 7 -16.88 12.77 -6.33
C ASN A 7 -15.95 13.84 -5.71
N ILE A 8 -16.01 14.02 -4.39
CA ILE A 8 -15.15 14.99 -3.68
C ILE A 8 -13.67 14.56 -3.73
N LEU A 9 -13.37 13.27 -3.50
CA LEU A 9 -12.02 12.72 -3.69
C LEU A 9 -11.53 12.92 -5.14
N ASN A 10 -12.44 12.76 -6.10
CA ASN A 10 -12.14 12.93 -7.51
C ASN A 10 -11.77 14.39 -7.83
N GLU A 11 -12.52 15.35 -7.30
CA GLU A 11 -12.27 16.80 -7.46
C GLU A 11 -10.94 17.22 -6.80
N ILE A 12 -10.68 16.77 -5.58
CA ILE A 12 -9.42 17.05 -4.87
C ILE A 12 -8.23 16.44 -5.62
N TYR A 13 -8.36 15.21 -6.12
CA TYR A 13 -7.32 14.55 -6.90
C TYR A 13 -7.10 15.23 -8.25
N ALA A 14 -8.16 15.61 -8.98
CA ALA A 14 -8.05 16.31 -10.25
C ALA A 14 -7.39 17.68 -10.08
N GLY A 15 -7.76 18.41 -9.01
CA GLY A 15 -7.13 19.68 -8.64
C GLY A 15 -5.65 19.54 -8.27
N ALA A 16 -5.29 18.52 -7.49
CA ALA A 16 -3.90 18.29 -7.05
C ALA A 16 -2.99 17.69 -8.14
N SER A 17 -3.53 16.90 -9.07
CA SER A 17 -2.75 16.17 -10.09
C SER A 17 -2.71 16.85 -11.46
N GLY A 18 -3.56 17.86 -11.71
CA GLY A 18 -3.67 18.53 -13.00
C GLY A 18 -4.22 17.66 -14.14
N LYS A 19 -4.66 16.43 -13.85
CA LYS A 19 -5.20 15.48 -14.83
C LYS A 19 -6.73 15.48 -14.76
N ALA A 20 -7.36 15.69 -15.93
CA ALA A 20 -8.83 15.73 -16.07
C ALA A 20 -9.51 14.37 -15.88
N ASP A 21 -8.79 13.27 -16.06
CA ASP A 21 -9.29 11.91 -15.85
C ASP A 21 -9.00 11.50 -14.40
N GLY A 22 -9.89 11.89 -13.50
CA GLY A 22 -9.69 11.69 -12.07
C GLY A 22 -10.02 10.28 -11.57
N PHE A 23 -10.15 10.13 -10.24
CA PHE A 23 -10.41 8.87 -9.56
C PHE A 23 -11.67 8.16 -10.07
N ARG A 24 -11.48 7.04 -10.78
CA ARG A 24 -12.58 6.16 -11.19
C ARG A 24 -13.08 5.35 -9.98
N HIS A 25 -14.02 5.93 -9.25
CA HIS A 25 -14.66 5.32 -8.08
C HIS A 25 -15.43 4.03 -8.40
N PHE A 26 -15.90 3.88 -9.65
CA PHE A 26 -16.62 2.70 -10.06
C PHE A 26 -15.68 1.62 -10.60
N LYS A 27 -15.62 0.50 -9.89
CA LYS A 27 -14.96 -0.75 -10.33
C LYS A 27 -16.01 -1.86 -10.32
N ASN A 28 -15.92 -2.78 -11.27
CA ASN A 28 -16.81 -3.94 -11.26
C ASN A 28 -16.50 -4.82 -10.02
N PRO A 29 -17.47 -5.62 -9.52
CA PRO A 29 -17.31 -6.39 -8.29
C PRO A 29 -16.09 -7.34 -8.30
N SER A 30 -15.81 -7.99 -9.45
CA SER A 30 -14.67 -8.89 -9.59
C SER A 30 -13.32 -8.17 -9.47
N THR A 31 -13.23 -6.94 -9.96
CA THR A 31 -12.03 -6.10 -9.79
C THR A 31 -11.86 -5.67 -8.33
N LEU A 32 -12.94 -5.32 -7.63
CA LEU A 32 -12.88 -4.98 -6.21
C LEU A 32 -12.32 -6.14 -5.39
N VAL A 33 -12.83 -7.36 -5.60
CA VAL A 33 -12.32 -8.57 -4.93
C VAL A 33 -10.82 -8.73 -5.18
N THR A 34 -10.38 -8.56 -6.43
CA THR A 34 -8.96 -8.66 -6.81
C THR A 34 -8.10 -7.61 -6.12
N TYR A 35 -8.57 -6.36 -6.07
CA TYR A 35 -7.85 -5.23 -5.49
C TYR A 35 -7.71 -5.37 -3.98
N PHE A 36 -8.80 -5.66 -3.27
CA PHE A 36 -8.74 -5.91 -1.82
C PHE A 36 -7.95 -7.17 -1.48
N THR A 37 -7.99 -8.21 -2.31
CA THR A 37 -7.13 -9.39 -2.14
C THR A 37 -5.66 -9.01 -2.26
N THR A 38 -5.29 -8.21 -3.27
CA THR A 38 -3.91 -7.73 -3.46
C THR A 38 -3.45 -6.90 -2.26
N MET A 39 -4.32 -6.07 -1.70
CA MET A 39 -4.03 -5.28 -0.51
C MET A 39 -3.79 -6.15 0.74
N LYS A 40 -4.64 -7.16 0.97
CA LYS A 40 -4.44 -8.13 2.05
C LYS A 40 -3.13 -8.91 1.86
N GLN A 41 -2.81 -9.29 0.64
CA GLN A 41 -1.55 -9.96 0.32
C GLN A 41 -0.34 -9.07 0.62
N LEU A 42 -0.41 -7.75 0.38
CA LEU A 42 0.64 -6.81 0.76
C LEU A 42 0.85 -6.80 2.28
N LEU A 43 -0.22 -6.78 3.08
CA LEU A 43 -0.14 -6.81 4.55
C LEU A 43 0.51 -8.11 5.04
N VAL A 44 0.06 -9.25 4.52
CA VAL A 44 0.63 -10.57 4.84
C VAL A 44 2.09 -10.67 4.40
N TYR A 45 2.42 -10.11 3.23
CA TYR A 45 3.80 -10.06 2.73
C TYR A 45 4.68 -9.26 3.68
N TYR A 46 4.24 -8.06 4.07
CA TYR A 46 4.98 -7.22 5.01
C TYR A 46 5.24 -7.97 6.31
N TYR A 47 4.20 -8.57 6.89
CA TYR A 47 4.35 -9.36 8.11
C TYR A 47 5.38 -10.48 7.96
N ARG A 48 5.24 -11.34 6.93
CA ARG A 48 6.08 -12.54 6.77
C ARG A 48 7.51 -12.24 6.35
N VAL A 49 7.71 -11.25 5.49
CA VAL A 49 8.99 -11.02 4.81
C VAL A 49 9.78 -9.87 5.43
N VAL A 50 9.10 -8.91 6.04
CA VAL A 50 9.71 -7.68 6.56
C VAL A 50 9.71 -7.65 8.09
N HIS A 51 8.59 -8.00 8.74
CA HIS A 51 8.43 -7.86 10.20
C HIS A 51 8.86 -9.09 11.00
N SER A 52 8.47 -10.30 10.58
CA SER A 52 8.67 -11.53 11.35
C SER A 52 10.15 -11.86 11.62
N GLU A 53 10.50 -12.03 12.89
CA GLU A 53 11.83 -12.46 13.33
C GLU A 53 12.15 -13.86 12.77
N GLY A 54 13.17 -13.93 11.90
CA GLY A 54 13.53 -15.15 11.16
C GLY A 54 13.17 -15.07 9.67
N GLY A 55 12.20 -14.24 9.30
CA GLY A 55 11.79 -13.99 7.91
C GLY A 55 11.18 -15.22 7.20
N HIS A 56 10.54 -14.96 6.07
CA HIS A 56 9.87 -16.02 5.29
C HIS A 56 10.83 -16.94 4.52
N PHE A 57 11.95 -16.40 4.05
CA PHE A 57 12.86 -17.11 3.14
C PHE A 57 14.01 -17.75 3.91
N THR A 58 14.30 -19.01 3.59
CA THR A 58 15.47 -19.71 4.11
C THR A 58 16.70 -19.42 3.24
N ARG A 59 17.83 -19.22 3.91
CA ARG A 59 19.11 -19.00 3.25
C ARG A 59 19.73 -20.35 2.89
N ALA A 60 19.93 -20.63 1.61
CA ALA A 60 20.56 -21.87 1.15
C ALA A 60 22.10 -21.79 1.13
N LYS A 61 22.64 -20.58 0.95
CA LYS A 61 24.09 -20.31 0.99
C LYS A 61 24.38 -19.09 1.86
N PRO A 62 25.48 -19.06 2.64
CA PRO A 62 25.78 -17.97 3.56
C PRO A 62 25.80 -16.56 2.93
N ASP A 63 26.17 -16.46 1.66
CA ASP A 63 26.27 -15.23 0.86
C ASP A 63 24.97 -14.84 0.15
N GLN A 64 23.93 -15.69 0.21
CA GLN A 64 22.67 -15.43 -0.47
C GLN A 64 21.93 -14.26 0.20
N VAL A 65 21.76 -13.19 -0.58
CA VAL A 65 20.94 -12.03 -0.20
C VAL A 65 19.46 -12.38 -0.29
N LEU A 66 18.75 -12.20 0.82
CA LEU A 66 17.30 -12.40 0.92
C LEU A 66 16.56 -11.06 0.86
N PRO A 67 15.26 -11.03 0.52
CA PRO A 67 14.48 -9.79 0.51
C PRO A 67 14.56 -8.99 1.81
N ARG A 68 14.55 -9.66 2.96
CA ARG A 68 14.70 -9.02 4.28
C ARG A 68 16.03 -8.27 4.46
N ASP A 69 17.07 -8.67 3.73
CA ASP A 69 18.40 -8.05 3.81
C ASP A 69 18.47 -6.75 2.99
N VAL A 70 17.49 -6.52 2.10
CA VAL A 70 17.45 -5.39 1.15
C VAL A 70 16.35 -4.40 1.50
N ILE A 71 15.18 -4.90 1.91
CA ILE A 71 14.03 -4.09 2.29
C ILE A 71 14.38 -3.31 3.57
N ARG A 72 14.08 -2.01 3.58
CA ARG A 72 14.34 -1.13 4.72
C ARG A 72 13.03 -0.51 5.16
N PRO A 73 12.27 -1.15 6.06
CA PRO A 73 11.04 -0.56 6.58
C PRO A 73 11.37 0.72 7.36
N THR A 74 10.47 1.70 7.28
CA THR A 74 10.57 2.90 8.11
C THR A 74 10.16 2.59 9.55
N LYS A 75 10.59 3.42 10.51
CA LYS A 75 10.15 3.29 11.91
C LYS A 75 8.62 3.29 12.03
N THR A 76 7.96 4.14 11.25
CA THR A 76 6.50 4.22 11.21
C THR A 76 5.86 2.93 10.68
N GLN A 77 6.43 2.32 9.63
CA GLN A 77 5.92 1.05 9.11
C GLN A 77 6.10 -0.09 10.12
N THR A 78 7.24 -0.14 10.82
CA THR A 78 7.47 -1.14 11.87
C THR A 78 6.50 -0.95 13.04
N GLN A 79 6.43 0.27 13.58
CA GLN A 79 5.54 0.60 14.69
C GLN A 79 4.07 0.29 14.38
N ALA A 80 3.61 0.63 13.18
CA ALA A 80 2.23 0.37 12.78
C ALA A 80 1.91 -1.13 12.67
N MET A 81 2.91 -1.97 12.39
CA MET A 81 2.75 -3.43 12.44
C MET A 81 2.77 -3.96 13.87
N ASP A 82 3.61 -3.40 14.74
CA ASP A 82 3.64 -3.75 16.18
C ASP A 82 2.28 -3.44 16.83
N GLU A 83 1.63 -2.34 16.44
CA GLU A 83 0.27 -1.99 16.90
C GLU A 83 -0.79 -3.01 16.48
N ILE A 84 -0.69 -3.60 15.27
CA ILE A 84 -1.56 -4.72 14.88
C ILE A 84 -1.31 -5.92 15.80
N MET A 85 -0.04 -6.27 16.04
CA MET A 85 0.30 -7.42 16.87
C MET A 85 -0.16 -7.24 18.33
N ALA A 86 -0.05 -6.01 18.85
CA ALA A 86 -0.58 -5.66 20.16
C ALA A 86 -2.11 -5.77 20.22
N ALA A 87 -2.82 -5.28 19.19
CA ALA A 87 -4.27 -5.41 19.10
C ALA A 87 -4.72 -6.88 19.02
N LEU A 88 -3.97 -7.73 18.31
CA LEU A 88 -4.23 -9.17 18.24
C LEU A 88 -3.94 -9.93 19.54
N ALA A 89 -3.19 -9.32 20.47
CA ALA A 89 -2.90 -9.90 21.78
C ALA A 89 -3.95 -9.57 22.85
N VAL A 90 -4.92 -8.70 22.54
CA VAL A 90 -6.05 -8.38 23.43
C VAL A 90 -6.91 -9.61 23.63
N VAL A 91 -7.22 -9.93 24.89
CA VAL A 91 -7.96 -11.16 25.27
C VAL A 91 -9.46 -11.01 25.04
N ASP A 92 -10.00 -9.82 25.29
CA ASP A 92 -11.41 -9.52 25.07
C ASP A 92 -11.69 -9.40 23.57
N ALA A 93 -12.71 -10.13 23.08
CA ALA A 93 -12.97 -10.22 21.65
C ALA A 93 -13.53 -8.93 21.05
N GLU A 94 -14.37 -8.20 21.79
CA GLU A 94 -14.98 -6.96 21.31
C GLU A 94 -13.94 -5.83 21.31
N GLU A 95 -13.15 -5.74 22.37
CA GLU A 95 -12.02 -4.81 22.48
C GLU A 95 -10.94 -5.11 21.43
N ALA A 96 -10.61 -6.39 21.20
CA ALA A 96 -9.65 -6.80 20.17
C ALA A 96 -10.14 -6.43 18.77
N GLU A 97 -11.42 -6.63 18.46
CA GLU A 97 -11.99 -6.26 17.16
C GLU A 97 -11.91 -4.75 16.94
N LEU A 98 -12.26 -3.95 17.95
CA LEU A 98 -12.19 -2.49 17.87
C LEU A 98 -10.74 -2.02 17.73
N ALA A 99 -9.83 -2.52 18.58
CA ALA A 99 -8.41 -2.21 18.53
C ALA A 99 -7.80 -2.57 17.17
N LEU A 100 -8.15 -3.74 16.61
CA LEU A 100 -7.66 -4.18 15.32
C LEU A 100 -8.18 -3.30 14.18
N LYS A 101 -9.46 -2.91 14.20
CA LYS A 101 -10.03 -1.97 13.22
C LYS A 101 -9.28 -0.64 13.24
N HIS A 102 -8.89 -0.14 14.41
CA HIS A 102 -8.10 1.09 14.50
C HIS A 102 -6.65 0.87 14.04
N ALA A 103 -6.01 -0.20 14.51
CA ALA A 103 -4.62 -0.51 14.22
C ALA A 103 -4.38 -0.74 12.73
N ILE A 104 -5.30 -1.37 11.99
CA ILE A 104 -5.07 -1.74 10.58
C ILE A 104 -4.95 -0.56 9.62
N ARG A 105 -5.49 0.61 9.97
CA ARG A 105 -5.49 1.80 9.09
C ARG A 105 -4.11 2.43 8.98
N ARG A 106 -3.37 2.46 10.09
CA ARG A 106 -2.02 3.04 10.17
C ARG A 106 -0.97 2.35 9.30
N PRO A 107 -0.84 1.00 9.28
CA PRO A 107 0.15 0.34 8.46
C PRO A 107 -0.17 0.47 6.98
N TYR A 108 -1.44 0.46 6.57
CA TYR A 108 -1.78 0.73 5.17
C TYR A 108 -1.38 2.14 4.73
N LEU A 109 -1.63 3.15 5.57
CA LEU A 109 -1.11 4.50 5.31
C LEU A 109 0.42 4.54 5.30
N ALA A 110 1.08 3.94 6.29
CA ALA A 110 2.54 3.95 6.39
C ALA A 110 3.23 3.23 5.22
N LEU A 111 2.59 2.21 4.64
CA LEU A 111 3.11 1.49 3.49
C LEU A 111 2.99 2.29 2.20
N ILE A 112 1.92 3.07 2.04
CA ILE A 112 1.61 3.69 0.75
C ILE A 112 1.99 5.17 0.70
N CYS A 113 1.95 5.87 1.84
CA CYS A 113 2.36 7.26 1.98
C CYS A 113 3.85 7.39 2.34
N ASP A 114 4.69 6.50 1.83
CA ASP A 114 6.14 6.56 2.02
C ASP A 114 6.85 6.96 0.72
N THR A 115 7.93 7.74 0.83
CA THR A 115 8.73 8.11 -0.33
C THR A 115 9.48 6.89 -0.83
N VAL A 116 9.04 6.37 -1.96
CA VAL A 116 9.67 5.23 -2.61
C VAL A 116 11.05 5.64 -3.09
N CYS A 117 12.09 5.19 -2.38
CA CYS A 117 13.48 5.40 -2.79
C CYS A 117 13.72 4.84 -4.21
N SER A 118 14.68 5.40 -4.94
CA SER A 118 15.08 4.98 -6.29
C SER A 118 15.61 3.54 -6.42
N VAL A 119 15.62 2.76 -5.33
CA VAL A 119 16.06 1.36 -5.29
C VAL A 119 14.83 0.45 -5.19
N PRO A 120 14.51 -0.32 -6.24
CA PRO A 120 13.23 -1.06 -6.35
C PRO A 120 12.90 -2.02 -5.21
N PHE A 121 13.91 -2.56 -4.50
CA PHE A 121 13.69 -3.56 -3.45
C PHE A 121 13.79 -2.99 -2.03
N LYS A 122 14.12 -1.70 -1.87
CA LYS A 122 14.15 -1.05 -0.53
C LYS A 122 12.74 -0.80 0.00
N SER A 123 11.81 -0.45 -0.89
CA SER A 123 10.39 -0.26 -0.54
C SER A 123 9.70 -1.63 -0.39
N PRO A 124 9.00 -1.88 0.72
CA PRO A 124 8.18 -3.09 0.89
C PRO A 124 7.14 -3.24 -0.23
N VAL A 125 6.51 -2.15 -0.65
CA VAL A 125 5.47 -2.15 -1.71
C VAL A 125 6.06 -2.51 -3.06
N LEU A 126 7.18 -1.92 -3.45
CA LEU A 126 7.82 -2.26 -4.73
C LEU A 126 8.37 -3.68 -4.73
N SER A 127 8.95 -4.12 -3.62
CA SER A 127 9.43 -5.50 -3.44
C SER A 127 8.29 -6.51 -3.58
N PHE A 128 7.13 -6.23 -2.97
CA PHE A 128 5.90 -7.02 -3.12
C PHE A 128 5.43 -7.09 -4.58
N CYS A 129 5.29 -5.95 -5.25
CA CYS A 129 4.90 -5.89 -6.66
C CYS A 129 5.89 -6.64 -7.56
N ALA A 130 7.19 -6.58 -7.24
CA ALA A 130 8.22 -7.31 -7.95
C ALA A 130 8.06 -8.82 -7.80
N MET A 131 7.73 -9.30 -6.60
CA MET A 131 7.46 -10.72 -6.39
C MET A 131 6.20 -11.21 -7.10
N LEU A 132 5.08 -10.47 -7.04
CA LEU A 132 3.85 -10.83 -7.76
C LEU A 132 4.05 -10.92 -9.27
N SER A 133 5.00 -10.14 -9.78
CA SER A 133 5.35 -10.11 -11.19
C SER A 133 6.28 -11.26 -11.60
N ARG A 134 6.67 -12.17 -10.70
CA ARG A 134 7.43 -13.38 -11.07
C ARG A 134 6.46 -14.49 -11.50
N LYS A 135 6.65 -15.04 -12.70
CA LYS A 135 5.99 -16.30 -13.10
C LYS A 135 6.96 -17.46 -12.89
N VAL A 136 6.49 -18.50 -12.22
CA VAL A 136 7.20 -19.79 -12.17
C VAL A 136 6.87 -20.55 -13.47
N ARG A 137 7.87 -20.81 -14.31
CA ARG A 137 7.76 -21.82 -15.39
C ARG A 137 8.63 -23.01 -15.02
N GLY A 138 8.01 -24.19 -14.88
CA GLY A 138 8.72 -25.46 -14.64
C GLY A 138 9.47 -25.56 -13.30
N LYS A 139 10.38 -26.52 -13.21
CA LYS A 139 11.18 -26.87 -12.00
C LYS A 139 12.21 -25.78 -11.65
N CYS A 140 11.75 -24.66 -11.10
CA CYS A 140 12.56 -23.64 -10.43
C CYS A 140 13.30 -22.61 -11.33
N GLN A 141 12.80 -22.28 -12.53
CA GLN A 141 13.27 -21.08 -13.26
C GLN A 141 12.16 -20.01 -13.26
N GLY A 142 12.32 -19.01 -12.39
CA GLY A 142 11.44 -17.84 -12.36
C GLY A 142 11.89 -16.82 -13.39
N LEU A 143 11.12 -16.61 -14.45
CA LEU A 143 11.35 -15.53 -15.40
C LEU A 143 10.62 -14.28 -14.90
N CYS A 144 11.33 -13.16 -14.74
CA CYS A 144 10.68 -11.87 -14.50
C CYS A 144 9.74 -11.57 -15.68
N GLN A 145 8.51 -11.14 -15.38
CA GLN A 145 7.60 -10.70 -16.44
C GLN A 145 8.19 -9.50 -17.20
N LYS A 146 7.78 -9.35 -18.47
CA LYS A 146 8.17 -8.21 -19.29
C LYS A 146 7.86 -6.89 -18.53
N PRO A 147 8.76 -5.89 -18.57
CA PRO A 147 8.49 -4.56 -18.04
C PRO A 147 7.14 -4.06 -18.58
N GLY A 148 6.19 -3.79 -17.69
CA GLY A 148 4.82 -3.38 -18.06
C GLY A 148 3.71 -4.04 -17.24
N ASN A 149 3.88 -5.26 -16.71
CA ASN A 149 2.84 -5.90 -15.88
C ASN A 149 2.91 -5.51 -14.38
N PHE A 150 3.90 -4.72 -13.97
CA PHE A 150 3.96 -4.11 -12.63
C PHE A 150 2.82 -3.09 -12.42
N ASN A 151 2.39 -2.44 -13.51
CA ASN A 151 1.40 -1.35 -13.46
C ASN A 151 0.03 -1.83 -13.00
N SER A 152 -0.37 -3.07 -13.26
CA SER A 152 -1.70 -3.58 -12.88
C SER A 152 -1.83 -3.73 -11.36
N HIS A 153 -0.83 -4.34 -10.70
CA HIS A 153 -0.79 -4.46 -9.24
C HIS A 153 -0.58 -3.12 -8.55
N LEU A 154 0.32 -2.27 -9.08
CA LEU A 154 0.52 -0.95 -8.52
C LEU A 154 -0.75 -0.10 -8.64
N SER A 155 -1.43 -0.13 -9.79
CA SER A 155 -2.72 0.56 -9.97
C SER A 155 -3.79 0.04 -9.01
N ALA A 156 -3.81 -1.26 -8.74
CA ALA A 156 -4.72 -1.85 -7.76
C ALA A 156 -4.44 -1.31 -6.34
N LEU A 157 -3.17 -1.28 -5.93
CA LEU A 157 -2.75 -0.76 -4.64
C LEU A 157 -3.03 0.74 -4.51
N THR A 158 -2.74 1.54 -5.53
CA THR A 158 -3.03 2.98 -5.57
C THR A 158 -4.53 3.24 -5.44
N TRP A 159 -5.36 2.44 -6.11
CA TRP A 159 -6.81 2.60 -6.03
C TRP A 159 -7.35 2.27 -4.62
N VAL A 160 -6.88 1.18 -4.00
CA VAL A 160 -7.28 0.83 -2.63
C VAL A 160 -6.74 1.86 -1.63
N ASN A 161 -5.56 2.40 -1.86
CA ASN A 161 -4.99 3.46 -1.02
C ASN A 161 -5.89 4.70 -0.97
N GLN A 162 -6.42 5.13 -2.10
CA GLN A 162 -7.33 6.28 -2.15
C GLN A 162 -8.56 6.06 -1.27
N LEU A 163 -9.09 4.82 -1.21
CA LEU A 163 -10.16 4.47 -0.27
C LEU A 163 -9.70 4.44 1.19
N VAL A 164 -8.52 3.89 1.47
CA VAL A 164 -7.99 3.80 2.83
C VAL A 164 -7.69 5.18 3.42
N ILE A 165 -7.11 6.09 2.62
CA ILE A 165 -6.88 7.48 3.02
C ILE A 165 -8.20 8.17 3.33
N PHE A 166 -9.23 7.94 2.52
CA PHE A 166 -10.54 8.49 2.77
C PHE A 166 -11.18 7.93 4.05
N ASP A 167 -11.18 6.61 4.22
CA ASP A 167 -11.67 5.96 5.43
C ASP A 167 -10.93 6.45 6.68
N TYR A 168 -9.61 6.65 6.57
CA TYR A 168 -8.82 7.21 7.65
C TYR A 168 -9.16 8.67 7.95
N ALA A 169 -9.35 9.51 6.93
CA ALA A 169 -9.75 10.90 7.12
C ALA A 169 -11.11 11.00 7.80
N CYS A 170 -12.09 10.21 7.35
CA CYS A 170 -13.40 10.12 8.01
C CYS A 170 -13.30 9.61 9.45
N PHE A 171 -12.37 8.70 9.73
CA PHE A 171 -12.16 8.20 11.08
C PHE A 171 -11.46 9.21 12.00
N HIS A 172 -10.46 9.92 11.48
CA HIS A 172 -9.66 10.87 12.26
C HIS A 172 -10.42 12.14 12.59
N GLU A 173 -11.20 12.64 11.63
CA GLU A 173 -11.97 13.88 11.72
C GLU A 173 -13.47 13.59 11.89
N GLN A 174 -13.83 12.46 12.50
CA GLN A 174 -15.23 12.04 12.66
C GLN A 174 -16.09 13.03 13.47
N ASP A 175 -15.44 13.89 14.27
CA ASP A 175 -16.09 14.90 15.12
C ASP A 175 -16.29 16.25 14.39
N ASP A 176 -15.64 16.46 13.24
CA ASP A 176 -15.75 17.68 12.43
C ASP A 176 -15.64 17.34 10.93
N GLU A 177 -16.79 17.21 10.26
CA GLU A 177 -16.85 16.85 8.84
C GLU A 177 -16.13 17.85 7.92
N ASP A 178 -16.02 19.12 8.32
CA ASP A 178 -15.34 20.15 7.53
C ASP A 178 -13.81 19.92 7.54
N GLN A 179 -13.27 19.34 8.62
CA GLN A 179 -11.84 18.97 8.70
C GLN A 179 -11.49 17.77 7.83
N ILE A 180 -12.44 16.89 7.50
CA ILE A 180 -12.19 15.76 6.59
C ILE A 180 -11.59 16.27 5.28
N LEU A 181 -12.17 17.33 4.71
CA LEU A 181 -11.71 17.90 3.43
C LEU A 181 -10.34 18.58 3.56
N VAL A 182 -10.11 19.31 4.65
CA VAL A 182 -8.83 19.95 4.95
C VAL A 182 -7.72 18.89 5.12
N PHE A 183 -8.02 17.82 5.85
CA PHE A 183 -7.11 16.71 6.06
C PHE A 183 -6.78 15.98 4.76
N LEU A 184 -7.78 15.69 3.94
CA LEU A 184 -7.59 15.08 2.62
C LEU A 184 -6.74 15.95 1.70
N ALA A 185 -6.98 17.26 1.66
CA ALA A 185 -6.18 18.20 0.89
C ALA A 185 -4.71 18.17 1.32
N ARG A 186 -4.42 18.20 2.62
CA ARG A 186 -3.05 18.09 3.16
C ARG A 186 -2.37 16.77 2.79
N MET A 187 -3.11 15.66 2.85
CA MET A 187 -2.60 14.35 2.44
C MET A 187 -2.32 14.29 0.94
N CYS A 188 -3.21 14.85 0.12
CA CYS A 188 -3.03 14.99 -1.32
C CYS A 188 -1.82 15.86 -1.68
N GLU A 189 -1.64 17.00 -1.04
CA GLU A 189 -0.47 17.85 -1.23
C GLU A 189 0.82 17.11 -0.87
N LYS A 190 0.86 16.47 0.30
CA LYS A 190 2.06 15.82 0.81
C LYS A 190 2.48 14.59 0.00
N PHE A 191 1.52 13.81 -0.52
CA PHE A 191 1.79 12.49 -1.10
C PHE A 191 1.41 12.34 -2.57
N PHE A 192 0.54 13.19 -3.11
CA PHE A 192 0.02 13.06 -4.48
C PHE A 192 0.54 14.13 -5.45
N GLN A 193 1.22 15.19 -4.98
CA GLN A 193 1.88 16.17 -5.87
C GLN A 193 2.91 15.54 -6.82
N GLN A 194 3.43 14.35 -6.49
CA GLN A 194 4.40 13.63 -7.33
C GLN A 194 3.77 12.80 -8.47
N LEU A 195 2.44 12.75 -8.62
CA LEU A 195 1.76 11.98 -9.68
C LEU A 195 1.50 12.79 -10.97
N ALA A 196 1.88 14.07 -10.98
CA ALA A 196 1.66 14.99 -12.10
C ALA A 196 2.45 14.59 -13.36
N GLU A 197 3.59 13.94 -13.21
CA GLU A 197 4.24 13.23 -14.31
C GLU A 197 3.96 11.75 -14.08
N THR A 198 3.33 11.09 -15.07
CA THR A 198 3.28 9.63 -15.24
C THR A 198 4.35 8.97 -14.39
N PRO A 199 4.09 8.20 -13.30
CA PRO A 199 5.12 7.89 -12.32
C PRO A 199 6.33 7.37 -13.09
N PRO A 200 7.38 8.19 -13.26
CA PRO A 200 8.49 7.82 -14.08
C PRO A 200 9.37 7.08 -13.09
N PHE A 201 8.94 5.87 -12.73
CA PHE A 201 9.90 4.82 -12.40
C PHE A 201 10.58 4.46 -13.72
N CYS A 202 11.32 5.43 -14.27
CA CYS A 202 12.24 5.28 -15.36
C CYS A 202 13.23 4.21 -14.90
N PHE A 203 13.09 3.02 -15.47
CA PHE A 203 14.23 2.13 -15.63
C PHE A 203 15.21 2.86 -16.56
N GLY A 204 16.04 3.71 -15.98
CA GLY A 204 17.25 4.17 -16.62
C GLY A 204 18.14 2.96 -16.77
N ASN A 205 18.26 2.46 -18.00
CA ASN A 205 19.37 1.59 -18.38
C ASN A 205 20.66 2.34 -18.04
N ARG A 206 21.42 1.80 -17.09
CA ARG A 206 22.87 1.90 -17.08
C ARG A 206 23.43 0.49 -17.03
#